data_AF-A0A2G6IXP8-F1
#
_entry.id   AF-A0A2G6IXP8-F1
#
_cell.length_a   1.000
_cell.length_b   1.000
_cell.length_c   1.000
_cell.angle_alpha   90.00
_cell.angle_beta   90.00
_cell.angle_gamma   90.00
#
_symmetry.space_group_name_H-M   'P 1'
#
loop_
_entity.id
_entity.type
_entity.pdbx_description
1 polymer ?
#
loop_
_entity_poly.entity_id
_entity_poly.type
_entity_poly.pdbx_seq_one_letter_code
_entity_poly.pdbx_strand_id
1 'polypeptide(L)'
;MVRSRNEVIERQDAKKQLERAADPRRLLRPLAFEELLLKDRGRLDALRTVEDCRRAASAARLSLRRGEYPRFVAWVESRYGTAFARRAGLPVGAPRLTLAS
;
A
#
# COMPACT_ATOMS: atom_id res chain seq x y z
N MET A 1 -2.83 -18.28 -51.60
CA MET A 1 -3.07 -18.80 -50.23
C MET A 1 -2.10 -18.07 -49.29
N VAL A 2 -2.50 -16.92 -48.73
CA VAL A 2 -1.63 -16.05 -47.91
C VAL A 2 -2.23 -15.95 -46.52
N ARG A 3 -1.84 -16.86 -45.64
CA ARG A 3 -2.06 -16.79 -44.20
C ARG A 3 -0.89 -17.50 -43.55
N SER A 4 0.04 -16.77 -42.92
CA SER A 4 1.03 -17.30 -41.94
C SER A 4 2.19 -16.33 -41.60
N ARG A 5 2.00 -15.00 -41.64
CA ARG A 5 3.09 -14.07 -41.23
C ARG A 5 2.73 -12.95 -40.26
N ASN A 6 1.46 -12.80 -39.85
CA ASN A 6 1.06 -11.72 -38.94
C ASN A 6 0.91 -12.12 -37.46
N GLU A 7 0.89 -13.40 -37.08
CA GLU A 7 0.60 -13.79 -35.68
C GLU A 7 1.83 -13.88 -34.76
N VAL A 8 3.05 -13.76 -35.29
CA VAL A 8 4.28 -13.98 -34.48
C VAL A 8 4.79 -12.68 -33.86
N ILE A 9 4.43 -11.51 -34.40
CA ILE A 9 4.95 -10.22 -33.93
C ILE A 9 4.21 -9.74 -32.67
N GLU A 10 2.92 -10.04 -32.53
CA GLU A 10 2.13 -9.56 -31.39
C GLU A 10 2.53 -10.21 -30.06
N ARG A 11 3.13 -11.41 -30.07
CA ARG A 11 3.51 -12.11 -28.83
C ARG A 11 4.83 -11.64 -28.21
N GLN A 12 5.70 -10.97 -28.97
CA GLN A 12 6.97 -10.46 -28.42
C GLN A 12 6.84 -9.08 -27.77
N ASP A 13 5.91 -8.25 -28.23
CA ASP A 13 5.72 -6.89 -27.67
C ASP A 13 5.03 -6.92 -26.29
N ALA A 14 4.11 -7.88 -26.09
CA ALA A 14 3.44 -8.05 -24.79
C ALA A 14 4.39 -8.48 -23.65
N LYS A 15 5.49 -9.19 -23.96
CA LYS A 15 6.50 -9.57 -22.95
C LYS A 15 7.44 -8.41 -22.60
N LYS A 16 7.77 -7.56 -23.56
CA LYS A 16 8.70 -6.44 -23.35
C LYS A 16 8.08 -5.29 -22.55
N GLN A 17 6.75 -5.13 -22.59
CA GLN A 17 6.06 -4.17 -21.73
C GLN A 17 5.91 -4.64 -20.28
N LEU A 18 5.90 -5.96 -20.02
CA LEU A 18 5.83 -6.48 -18.66
C LEU A 18 7.13 -6.28 -17.87
N GLU A 19 8.29 -6.27 -18.53
CA GLU A 19 9.58 -6.11 -17.84
C GLU A 19 9.90 -4.66 -17.43
N ARG A 20 9.26 -3.65 -18.06
CA ARG A 20 9.44 -2.24 -17.65
C ARG A 20 8.76 -1.87 -16.33
N ALA A 21 7.89 -2.72 -15.80
CA ALA A 21 7.21 -2.49 -14.52
C ALA A 21 8.00 -3.01 -13.30
N ALA A 22 9.10 -3.72 -13.51
CA ALA A 22 9.86 -4.39 -12.45
C ALA A 22 11.31 -3.88 -12.40
N ASP A 23 11.49 -2.57 -12.20
CA ASP A 23 12.79 -2.03 -11.83
C ASP A 23 12.87 -1.96 -10.29
N PRO A 24 13.50 -2.94 -9.61
CA PRO A 24 13.61 -2.99 -8.16
C PRO A 24 14.57 -1.92 -7.60
N ARG A 25 15.21 -1.12 -8.47
CA ARG A 25 16.19 -0.08 -8.11
C ARG A 25 15.74 1.33 -8.45
N ARG A 26 14.54 1.52 -9.01
CA ARG A 26 13.89 2.83 -8.92
C ARG A 26 13.72 3.12 -7.45
N LEU A 27 14.60 3.98 -6.92
CA LEU A 27 14.43 4.68 -5.65
C LEU A 27 12.95 5.01 -5.54
N LEU A 28 12.22 4.19 -4.79
CA LEU A 28 10.78 4.31 -4.66
C LEU A 28 10.62 5.64 -3.95
N ARG A 29 10.38 6.70 -4.74
CA ARG A 29 10.06 8.01 -4.21
C ARG A 29 9.01 7.73 -3.14
N PRO A 30 9.16 8.27 -1.92
CA PRO A 30 8.19 8.01 -0.89
C PRO A 30 6.81 8.35 -1.46
N LEU A 31 5.86 7.44 -1.31
CA LEU A 31 4.54 7.51 -1.92
C LEU A 31 3.64 8.43 -1.09
N ALA A 32 2.76 9.17 -1.76
CA ALA A 32 1.62 9.76 -1.06
C ALA A 32 0.67 8.64 -0.59
N PHE A 33 -0.14 8.89 0.44
CA PHE A 33 -1.07 7.88 0.94
C PHE A 33 -2.07 7.42 -0.14
N GLU A 34 -2.55 8.34 -0.99
CA GLU A 34 -3.44 8.00 -2.10
C GLU A 34 -2.75 7.10 -3.14
N GLU A 35 -1.46 7.30 -3.41
CA GLU A 35 -0.71 6.41 -4.31
C GLU A 35 -0.58 5.00 -3.71
N LEU A 36 -0.38 4.90 -2.39
CA LEU A 36 -0.37 3.61 -1.68
C LEU A 36 -1.73 2.91 -1.77
N LEU A 37 -2.82 3.65 -1.58
CA LEU A 37 -4.18 3.11 -1.72
C LEU A 37 -4.42 2.61 -3.14
N LEU A 38 -4.02 3.35 -4.18
CA LEU A 38 -4.20 2.91 -5.57
C LEU A 38 -3.38 1.66 -5.88
N LYS A 39 -2.16 1.56 -5.36
CA LYS A 39 -1.24 0.44 -5.61
C LYS A 39 -1.64 -0.83 -4.87
N ASP A 40 -2.00 -0.72 -3.60
CA ASP A 40 -2.17 -1.86 -2.68
C ASP A 40 -3.62 -2.00 -2.18
N ARG A 41 -4.61 -1.40 -2.85
CA ARG A 41 -6.02 -1.37 -2.41
C ARG A 41 -6.54 -2.73 -1.99
N GLY A 42 -6.40 -3.74 -2.85
CA GLY A 42 -6.94 -5.07 -2.58
C GLY A 42 -6.33 -5.73 -1.34
N ARG A 43 -5.04 -5.49 -1.09
CA ARG A 43 -4.36 -5.98 0.11
C ARG A 43 -4.80 -5.22 1.35
N LEU A 44 -4.95 -3.90 1.23
CA LEU A 44 -5.36 -3.04 2.34
C LEU A 44 -6.83 -3.22 2.72
N ASP A 45 -7.72 -3.49 1.76
CA ASP A 45 -9.13 -3.84 2.05
C ASP A 45 -9.26 -5.25 2.68
N ALA A 46 -8.30 -6.14 2.44
CA ALA A 46 -8.30 -7.52 2.95
C ALA A 46 -7.68 -7.69 4.35
N LEU A 47 -7.45 -6.61 5.11
CA LEU A 47 -6.93 -6.70 6.48
C LEU A 47 -7.96 -7.35 7.40
N ARG A 48 -7.74 -8.62 7.76
CA ARG A 48 -8.65 -9.39 8.64
C ARG A 48 -8.12 -9.53 10.05
N THR A 49 -6.80 -9.59 10.20
CA THR A 49 -6.17 -9.80 11.50
C THR A 49 -5.36 -8.58 11.94
N VAL A 50 -5.13 -8.50 13.25
CA VAL A 50 -4.24 -7.51 13.86
C VAL A 50 -2.82 -7.62 13.29
N GLU A 51 -2.37 -8.83 12.97
CA GLU A 51 -1.05 -9.06 12.40
C GLU A 51 -0.94 -8.55 10.95
N ASP A 52 -1.98 -8.75 10.13
CA ASP A 52 -2.02 -8.18 8.79
C ASP A 52 -1.91 -6.66 8.83
N CYS A 53 -2.65 -6.04 9.75
CA CYS A 53 -2.61 -4.60 9.96
C CYS A 53 -1.22 -4.14 10.41
N ARG A 54 -0.54 -4.87 11.29
CA ARG A 54 0.85 -4.57 11.70
C ARG A 54 1.82 -4.63 10.53
N ARG A 55 1.72 -5.68 9.70
CA ARG A 55 2.56 -5.84 8.51
C ARG A 55 2.32 -4.71 7.50
N ALA A 56 1.05 -4.35 7.28
CA ALA A 56 0.69 -3.22 6.42
C ALA A 56 1.20 -1.89 6.96
N ALA A 57 1.10 -1.65 8.27
CA ALA A 57 1.61 -0.44 8.92
C ALA A 57 3.13 -0.30 8.80
N SER A 58 3.87 -1.39 9.01
CA SER A 58 5.33 -1.41 8.82
C SER A 58 5.71 -1.13 7.37
N ALA A 59 5.02 -1.74 6.40
CA ALA A 59 5.23 -1.46 4.98
C ALA A 59 4.90 0.01 4.63
N ALA A 60 3.81 0.55 5.18
CA ALA A 60 3.41 1.94 4.99
C ALA A 60 4.44 2.93 5.58
N ARG A 61 5.02 2.64 6.75
CA ARG A 61 6.10 3.49 7.33
C ARG A 61 7.32 3.61 6.44
N LEU A 62 7.68 2.54 5.73
CA LEU A 62 8.83 2.53 4.82
C LEU A 62 8.50 3.14 3.46
N SER A 63 7.25 3.02 3.02
CA SER A 63 6.83 3.41 1.67
C SER A 63 6.28 4.83 1.57
N LEU A 64 5.71 5.38 2.64
CA LEU A 64 5.03 6.68 2.62
C LEU A 64 6.00 7.85 2.82
N ARG A 65 5.63 9.02 2.26
CA ARG A 65 6.27 10.31 2.56
C ARG A 65 6.17 10.64 4.05
N ARG A 66 7.16 11.39 4.55
CA ARG A 66 7.09 12.02 5.88
C ARG A 66 5.79 12.83 5.97
N GLY A 67 5.02 12.64 7.04
CA GLY A 67 3.74 13.32 7.26
C GLY A 67 2.50 12.62 6.70
N GLU A 68 2.64 11.60 5.85
CA GLU A 68 1.49 10.87 5.27
C GLU A 68 1.05 9.67 6.13
N TYR A 69 1.93 9.16 7.00
CA TYR A 69 1.62 8.04 7.89
C TYR A 69 0.40 8.29 8.80
N PRO A 70 0.19 9.48 9.40
CA PRO A 70 -1.05 9.79 10.10
C PRO A 70 -2.32 9.62 9.27
N ARG A 71 -2.26 9.89 7.95
CA ARG A 71 -3.41 9.69 7.04
C ARG A 71 -3.73 8.21 6.86
N PHE A 72 -2.70 7.38 6.76
CA PHE A 72 -2.85 5.92 6.77
C PHE A 72 -3.50 5.44 8.08
N VAL A 73 -3.01 5.93 9.23
CA VAL A 73 -3.56 5.56 10.55
C VAL A 73 -5.04 5.96 10.67
N ALA A 74 -5.38 7.19 10.28
CA ALA A 74 -6.75 7.68 10.27
C ALA A 74 -7.67 6.87 9.34
N TRP A 75 -7.15 6.44 8.18
CA TRP A 75 -7.87 5.57 7.26
C TRP A 75 -8.14 4.19 7.86
N VAL A 76 -7.13 3.56 8.48
CA VAL A 76 -7.31 2.26 9.15
C VAL A 76 -8.31 2.39 10.30
N GLU A 77 -8.21 3.46 11.08
CA GLU A 77 -9.15 3.75 12.17
C GLU A 77 -10.58 3.92 11.68
N SER A 78 -10.79 4.68 10.59
CA SER A 78 -12.10 4.88 9.98
C SER A 78 -12.68 3.59 9.39
N ARG A 79 -11.84 2.73 8.79
CA ARG A 79 -12.28 1.54 8.06
C ARG A 79 -12.51 0.32 8.97
N TYR A 80 -11.64 0.11 9.95
CA TYR A 80 -11.62 -1.10 10.79
C TYR A 80 -11.95 -0.80 12.26
N GLY A 81 -12.07 0.47 12.63
CA GLY A 81 -12.38 0.93 13.98
C GLY A 81 -11.14 1.15 14.85
N THR A 82 -11.26 2.10 15.78
CA THR A 82 -10.19 2.50 16.71
C THR A 82 -9.65 1.33 17.54
N ALA A 83 -10.52 0.41 18.00
CA ALA A 83 -10.10 -0.73 18.80
C ALA A 83 -9.18 -1.69 18.03
N PHE A 84 -9.50 -1.96 16.76
CA PHE A 84 -8.69 -2.80 15.89
C PHE A 84 -7.32 -2.17 15.61
N ALA A 85 -7.33 -0.88 15.22
CA ALA A 85 -6.13 -0.12 14.96
C ALA A 85 -5.22 -0.02 16.20
N ARG A 86 -5.79 0.19 17.38
CA ARG A 86 -5.04 0.22 18.65
C ARG A 86 -4.40 -1.13 18.97
N ARG A 87 -5.11 -2.25 18.78
CA ARG A 87 -4.56 -3.60 18.97
C ARG A 87 -3.42 -3.89 17.98
N ALA A 88 -3.48 -3.32 16.79
CA ALA A 88 -2.39 -3.35 15.81
C ALA A 88 -1.20 -2.47 16.19
N GLY A 89 -1.28 -1.69 17.28
CA GLY A 89 -0.20 -0.82 17.74
C GLY A 89 -0.10 0.48 16.93
N LEU A 90 -1.16 0.86 16.21
CA LEU A 90 -1.21 2.14 15.53
C LEU A 90 -1.41 3.27 16.56
N PRO A 91 -0.80 4.46 16.33
CA PRO A 91 -0.99 5.62 17.19
C PRO A 91 -2.37 6.25 16.93
N VAL A 92 -3.43 5.60 17.41
CA VAL A 92 -4.83 6.02 17.25
C VAL A 92 -5.39 6.70 18.50
N GLY A 93 -6.20 7.74 18.27
CA GLY A 93 -6.68 8.65 19.30
C GLY A 93 -5.60 9.62 19.80
N ALA A 94 -6.00 10.82 20.20
CA ALA A 94 -5.10 11.80 20.80
C ALA A 94 -4.31 11.16 21.97
N PRO A 95 -3.02 11.48 22.16
CA PRO A 95 -2.31 11.07 23.35
C PRO A 95 -3.09 11.61 24.54
N ARG A 96 -3.71 10.72 25.32
CA ARG A 96 -4.25 11.09 26.62
C ARG A 96 -3.04 11.38 27.51
N LEU A 97 -2.51 12.60 27.39
CA LEU A 97 -1.76 13.22 28.46
C LEU A 97 -2.77 13.39 29.60
N THR A 98 -2.88 12.35 30.43
CA THR A 98 -3.37 12.52 31.80
C THR A 98 -2.38 13.44 32.50
N LEU A 99 -2.61 14.74 32.41
CA LEU A 99 -2.14 15.69 33.41
C LEU A 99 -2.85 15.29 34.70
N ALA A 100 -2.12 14.63 35.59
CA ALA A 100 -2.53 14.51 36.98
C ALA A 100 -2.58 15.94 37.55
N SER A 101 -3.79 16.41 37.85
CA SER A 101 -4.02 17.45 38.86
C SER A 101 -3.98 16.84 40.24
#